data_AF-A0A966Z3Y2-F1
#
_entry.id   AF-A0A966Z3Y2-F1
#
_cell.length_a   1.000
_cell.length_b   1.000
_cell.length_c   1.000
_cell.angle_alpha   90.00
_cell.angle_beta   90.00
_cell.angle_gamma   90.00
#
_symmetry.space_group_name_H-M   'P 1'
#
loop_
_entity.id
_entity.type
_entity.pdbx_description
1 polymer ?
#
loop_
_entity_poly.entity_id
_entity_poly.type
_entity_poly.pdbx_seq_one_letter_code
_entity_poly.pdbx_strand_id
1 'polypeptide(L)'
;MAGVTDTVFRRFIRNLSGCGLIMTEFTSSHGVSAQMRHSESKKPNRTIARYLGFDESEHPISAQLFGADPKIMADAAKVCQDLGFDILDINFGCPVNKVVKCNGGSGLLRDLPLVEDILTTVRKAISIPFTCKFRAGWNDQELVMVQMAKLAEDCGLQAVALHPRTREQGYSGKADWSRIAAAKAAVKIPVIGNGDIITPEDAVRMVQETGCDAVMVGRTAASNPWIFRQLAQYLETGSYDEPSHQDRYDMMRLYYNMLIDRLEDDALGKMKQFATYFTHGIRGGAALRVSIYHAKDPREILDLVDGFFAEDAAAA
;
A
#
# COMPACT_ATOMS: atom_id res chain seq x y z
N MET A 1 -2.31 -0.28 -1.25
CA MET A 1 -3.44 -1.23 -1.19
C MET A 1 -4.58 -0.69 -2.05
N ALA A 2 -4.94 -1.38 -3.13
CA ALA A 2 -6.01 -0.94 -4.03
C ALA A 2 -7.35 -0.75 -3.28
N GLY A 3 -8.04 0.36 -3.56
CA GLY A 3 -9.27 0.81 -2.91
C GLY A 3 -9.09 1.49 -1.56
N VAL A 4 -7.87 1.53 -1.00
CA VAL A 4 -7.60 2.08 0.35
C VAL A 4 -6.56 3.21 0.29
N THR A 5 -5.41 2.98 -0.33
CA THR A 5 -4.29 3.95 -0.34
C THR A 5 -4.37 4.93 -1.50
N ASP A 6 -5.53 5.57 -1.66
CA ASP A 6 -5.64 6.73 -2.54
C ASP A 6 -4.85 7.92 -1.96
N THR A 7 -4.79 9.02 -2.71
CA THR A 7 -4.03 10.22 -2.32
C THR A 7 -4.57 10.86 -1.04
N VAL A 8 -5.88 10.80 -0.74
CA VAL A 8 -6.42 11.32 0.52
C VAL A 8 -5.88 10.52 1.70
N PHE A 9 -5.97 9.19 1.62
CA PHE A 9 -5.48 8.31 2.67
C PHE A 9 -3.96 8.43 2.85
N ARG A 10 -3.20 8.55 1.77
CA ARG A 10 -1.74 8.71 1.83
C ARG A 10 -1.34 10.02 2.50
N ARG A 11 -1.98 11.14 2.15
CA ARG A 11 -1.77 12.45 2.79
C ARG A 11 -2.18 12.41 4.27
N PHE A 12 -3.27 11.74 4.58
CA PHE A 12 -3.71 11.53 5.95
C PHE A 12 -2.66 10.75 6.77
N ILE A 13 -2.11 9.66 6.24
CA ILE A 13 -1.01 8.92 6.90
C ILE A 13 0.25 9.79 7.04
N ARG A 14 0.60 10.62 6.04
CA ARG A 14 1.71 11.58 6.14
C ARG A 14 1.50 12.58 7.28
N ASN A 15 0.29 13.11 7.44
CA ASN A 15 -0.04 14.06 8.51
C ASN A 15 0.13 13.46 9.91
N LEU A 16 -0.01 12.13 10.06
CA LEU A 16 0.21 11.43 11.34
C LEU A 16 1.70 11.15 11.63
N SER A 17 2.60 11.44 10.69
CA SER A 17 4.06 11.28 10.79
C SER A 17 4.55 9.83 10.92
N GLY A 18 5.87 9.64 10.78
CA GLY A 18 6.57 8.36 10.98
C GLY A 18 6.59 7.41 9.77
N CYS A 19 5.76 7.61 8.75
CA CYS A 19 5.82 6.82 7.53
C CYS A 19 6.92 7.36 6.60
N GLY A 20 7.94 6.55 6.30
CA GLY A 20 9.08 6.98 5.46
C GLY A 20 8.75 7.04 3.97
N LEU A 21 8.15 5.98 3.42
CA LEU A 21 7.80 5.84 2.01
C LEU A 21 6.33 5.41 1.88
N ILE A 22 5.58 6.13 1.06
CA ILE A 22 4.21 5.74 0.67
C ILE A 22 4.18 5.30 -0.80
N MET A 23 3.18 4.49 -1.14
CA MET A 23 3.00 3.98 -2.50
C MET A 23 1.57 4.20 -2.96
N THR A 24 1.41 4.37 -4.27
CA THR A 24 0.09 4.39 -4.91
C THR A 24 -0.63 3.05 -4.77
N GLU A 25 -1.89 3.03 -5.19
CA GLU A 25 -2.52 1.78 -5.60
C GLU A 25 -1.80 1.20 -6.83
N PHE A 26 -1.84 -0.11 -7.04
CA PHE A 26 -1.26 -0.69 -8.25
C PHE A 26 -2.12 -0.39 -9.47
N THR A 27 -1.47 0.08 -10.54
CA THR A 27 -2.12 0.56 -11.75
C THR A 27 -1.74 -0.29 -12.95
N SER A 28 -2.71 -0.55 -13.84
CA SER A 28 -2.45 -1.36 -15.04
C SER A 28 -1.55 -0.62 -16.01
N SER A 29 -0.45 -1.25 -16.44
CA SER A 29 0.47 -0.66 -17.43
C SER A 29 -0.20 -0.36 -18.77
N HIS A 30 -1.17 -1.16 -19.21
CA HIS A 30 -1.98 -0.86 -20.41
C HIS A 30 -2.78 0.44 -20.26
N GLY A 31 -3.34 0.68 -19.07
CA GLY A 31 -4.12 1.89 -18.78
C GLY A 31 -3.24 3.14 -18.69
N VAL A 32 -2.01 3.00 -18.21
CA VAL A 32 -1.03 4.10 -18.10
C VAL A 32 -0.41 4.41 -19.46
N SER A 33 0.11 3.40 -20.17
CA SER A 33 0.74 3.57 -21.50
C SER A 33 -0.22 4.11 -22.56
N ALA A 34 -1.55 3.98 -22.37
CA ALA A 34 -2.53 4.64 -23.22
C ALA A 34 -2.35 6.15 -23.30
N GLN A 35 -1.77 6.79 -22.27
CA GLN A 35 -1.44 8.22 -22.29
C GLN A 35 -0.48 8.57 -23.42
N MET A 36 0.53 7.74 -23.68
CA MET A 36 1.49 7.99 -24.75
C MET A 36 0.85 7.97 -26.14
N ARG A 37 -0.21 7.16 -26.32
CA ARG A 37 -0.97 7.10 -27.59
C ARG A 37 -1.86 8.33 -27.82
N HIS A 38 -2.17 9.09 -26.78
CA HIS A 38 -2.99 10.29 -26.82
C HIS A 38 -2.16 11.56 -26.56
N SER A 39 -0.88 11.55 -26.94
CA SER A 39 0.13 12.61 -26.76
C SER A 39 -0.32 14.03 -27.13
N GLU A 40 -1.33 14.21 -27.99
CA GLU A 40 -1.86 15.53 -28.34
C GLU A 40 -2.73 16.14 -27.22
N SER A 41 -3.30 15.32 -26.33
CA SER A 41 -4.08 15.80 -25.19
C SER A 41 -3.17 15.99 -23.97
N LYS A 42 -3.00 17.23 -23.52
CA LYS A 42 -2.22 17.57 -22.31
C LYS A 42 -2.88 17.11 -21.00
N LYS A 43 -4.12 16.62 -21.05
CA LYS A 43 -4.84 16.17 -19.85
C LYS A 43 -4.47 14.71 -19.53
N PRO A 44 -4.17 14.38 -18.26
CA PRO A 44 -3.97 12.99 -17.87
C PRO A 44 -5.26 12.20 -18.12
N ASN A 45 -5.13 10.99 -18.66
CA ASN A 45 -6.27 10.11 -18.82
C ASN A 45 -6.86 9.72 -17.44
N ARG A 46 -8.10 9.22 -17.45
CA ARG A 46 -8.83 8.85 -16.22
C ARG A 46 -8.07 7.88 -15.31
N THR A 47 -7.28 6.96 -15.89
CA THR A 47 -6.48 6.00 -15.12
C THR A 47 -5.38 6.71 -14.35
N ILE A 48 -4.64 7.60 -15.01
CA ILE A 48 -3.58 8.40 -14.38
C ILE A 48 -4.18 9.30 -13.29
N ALA A 49 -5.22 10.06 -13.64
CA ALA A 49 -5.87 10.97 -12.70
C ALA A 49 -6.38 10.26 -11.43
N ARG A 50 -6.90 9.04 -11.58
CA ARG A 50 -7.47 8.27 -10.46
C ARG A 50 -6.43 7.55 -9.61
N TYR A 51 -5.45 6.87 -10.22
CA TYR A 51 -4.59 5.93 -9.50
C TYR A 51 -3.14 6.41 -9.32
N LEU A 52 -2.69 7.32 -10.17
CA LEU A 52 -1.34 7.89 -10.15
C LEU A 52 -1.35 9.37 -9.79
N GLY A 53 -2.49 9.94 -9.44
CA GLY A 53 -2.56 11.29 -8.86
C GLY A 53 -1.96 11.32 -7.46
N PHE A 54 -1.13 12.33 -7.20
CA PHE A 54 -0.56 12.63 -5.89
C PHE A 54 -0.38 14.15 -5.73
N ASP A 55 -0.28 14.60 -4.48
CA ASP A 55 0.07 15.97 -4.09
C ASP A 55 1.56 16.08 -3.73
N GLU A 56 2.16 17.27 -3.85
CA GLU A 56 3.57 17.50 -3.55
C GLU A 56 3.96 17.07 -2.10
N SER A 57 3.03 17.15 -1.15
CA SER A 57 3.23 16.69 0.23
C SER A 57 3.39 15.17 0.38
N GLU A 58 3.20 14.39 -0.69
CA GLU A 58 3.30 12.94 -0.66
C GLU A 58 4.74 12.42 -0.88
N HIS A 59 5.66 13.26 -1.36
CA HIS A 59 7.06 12.88 -1.55
C HIS A 59 7.75 12.45 -0.24
N PRO A 60 8.63 11.41 -0.26
CA PRO A 60 8.87 10.51 -1.39
C PRO A 60 7.70 9.52 -1.62
N ILE A 61 7.29 9.34 -2.88
CA ILE A 61 6.18 8.47 -3.27
C ILE A 61 6.59 7.48 -4.37
N SER A 62 6.13 6.24 -4.24
CA SER A 62 6.32 5.19 -5.25
C SER A 62 5.07 4.96 -6.09
N ALA A 63 5.22 4.92 -7.41
CA ALA A 63 4.18 4.42 -8.33
C ALA A 63 4.28 2.90 -8.46
N GLN A 64 3.18 2.20 -8.22
CA GLN A 64 3.13 0.74 -8.41
C GLN A 64 2.40 0.36 -9.70
N LEU A 65 3.05 -0.41 -10.57
CA LEU A 65 2.48 -0.93 -11.81
C LEU A 65 2.23 -2.44 -11.77
N PHE A 66 1.33 -2.92 -12.62
CA PHE A 66 1.21 -4.35 -12.95
C PHE A 66 0.91 -4.55 -14.43
N GLY A 67 1.39 -5.67 -14.98
CA GLY A 67 1.19 -6.08 -16.37
C GLY A 67 2.19 -7.18 -16.76
N ALA A 68 2.01 -7.74 -17.96
CA ALA A 68 2.77 -8.90 -18.45
C ALA A 68 3.59 -8.63 -19.71
N ASP A 69 3.31 -7.53 -20.43
CA ASP A 69 4.00 -7.18 -21.67
C ASP A 69 5.21 -6.26 -21.35
N PRO A 70 6.46 -6.69 -21.61
CA PRO A 70 7.66 -5.93 -21.27
C PRO A 70 7.69 -4.52 -21.86
N LYS A 71 7.26 -4.36 -23.12
CA LYS A 71 7.28 -3.07 -23.81
C LYS A 71 6.24 -2.12 -23.22
N ILE A 72 5.03 -2.61 -22.96
CA ILE A 72 3.95 -1.83 -22.35
C ILE A 72 4.29 -1.45 -20.91
N MET A 73 4.97 -2.35 -20.17
CA MET A 73 5.50 -2.05 -18.83
C MET A 73 6.54 -0.93 -18.88
N ALA A 74 7.48 -0.97 -19.83
CA ALA A 74 8.49 0.07 -20.02
C ALA A 74 7.89 1.43 -20.43
N ASP A 75 6.90 1.44 -21.31
CA ASP A 75 6.19 2.66 -21.70
C ASP A 75 5.45 3.26 -20.49
N ALA A 76 4.74 2.44 -19.73
CA ALA A 76 4.06 2.90 -18.51
C ALA A 76 5.04 3.39 -17.43
N ALA A 77 6.19 2.74 -17.28
CA ALA A 77 7.25 3.14 -16.38
C ALA A 77 7.78 4.54 -16.69
N LYS A 78 8.01 4.84 -17.98
CA LYS A 78 8.40 6.18 -18.43
C LYS A 78 7.34 7.24 -18.11
N VAL A 79 6.06 6.92 -18.32
CA VAL A 79 4.97 7.84 -17.92
C VAL A 79 5.04 8.13 -16.42
N CYS A 80 5.23 7.12 -15.56
CA CYS A 80 5.37 7.35 -14.11
C CYS A 80 6.59 8.23 -13.79
N GLN A 81 7.74 8.00 -14.43
CA GLN A 81 8.91 8.86 -14.25
C GLN A 81 8.62 10.30 -14.65
N ASP A 82 8.00 10.52 -15.81
CA ASP A 82 7.70 11.86 -16.34
C ASP A 82 6.63 12.58 -15.51
N LEU A 83 5.78 11.84 -14.79
CA LEU A 83 4.84 12.36 -13.80
C LEU A 83 5.52 12.79 -12.48
N GLY A 84 6.81 12.52 -12.30
CA GLY A 84 7.59 12.98 -11.15
C GLY A 84 7.64 12.01 -9.97
N PHE A 85 7.29 10.72 -10.15
CA PHE A 85 7.43 9.75 -9.07
C PHE A 85 8.90 9.52 -8.68
N ASP A 86 9.18 9.41 -7.38
CA ASP A 86 10.54 9.17 -6.87
C ASP A 86 11.00 7.73 -7.11
N ILE A 87 10.07 6.78 -7.12
CA ILE A 87 10.35 5.35 -7.23
C ILE A 87 9.29 4.68 -8.11
N LEU A 88 9.73 3.81 -9.01
CA LEU A 88 8.85 2.86 -9.68
C LEU A 88 8.88 1.51 -8.96
N ASP A 89 7.72 0.91 -8.73
CA ASP A 89 7.57 -0.44 -8.20
C ASP A 89 6.72 -1.32 -9.14
N ILE A 90 7.07 -2.60 -9.28
CA ILE A 90 6.21 -3.59 -9.97
C ILE A 90 5.59 -4.58 -8.99
N ASN A 91 4.28 -4.75 -9.12
CA ASN A 91 3.51 -5.71 -8.36
C ASN A 91 3.55 -7.11 -9.01
N PHE A 92 4.27 -8.02 -8.35
CA PHE A 92 4.23 -9.46 -8.60
C PHE A 92 3.58 -10.23 -7.43
N GLY A 93 2.78 -9.55 -6.60
CA GLY A 93 2.26 -10.10 -5.34
C GLY A 93 0.74 -10.24 -5.26
N CYS A 94 -0.02 -9.56 -6.11
CA CYS A 94 -1.47 -9.52 -6.02
C CYS A 94 -2.10 -10.88 -6.40
N PRO A 95 -2.84 -11.56 -5.49
CA PRO A 95 -3.45 -12.87 -5.75
C PRO A 95 -4.82 -12.80 -6.43
N VAL A 96 -5.37 -11.59 -6.65
CA VAL A 96 -6.72 -11.37 -7.16
C VAL A 96 -6.85 -11.96 -8.56
N ASN A 97 -7.86 -12.82 -8.77
CA ASN A 97 -8.07 -13.57 -10.01
C ASN A 97 -8.08 -12.69 -11.27
N LYS A 98 -8.69 -11.50 -11.20
CA LYS A 98 -8.73 -10.57 -12.34
C LYS A 98 -7.33 -10.09 -12.77
N VAL A 99 -6.41 -9.91 -11.81
CA VAL A 99 -5.03 -9.51 -12.08
C VAL A 99 -4.21 -10.70 -12.58
N VAL A 100 -4.35 -11.86 -11.91
CA VAL A 100 -3.64 -13.09 -12.26
C VAL A 100 -3.98 -13.59 -13.67
N LYS A 101 -5.26 -13.49 -14.09
CA LYS A 101 -5.71 -13.91 -15.43
C LYS A 101 -5.08 -13.11 -16.58
N CYS A 102 -4.61 -11.90 -16.32
CA CYS A 102 -3.89 -11.08 -17.30
C CYS A 102 -2.38 -11.29 -17.24
N ASN A 103 -1.94 -12.41 -16.65
CA ASN A 103 -0.55 -12.71 -16.31
C ASN A 103 0.13 -11.55 -15.55
N GLY A 104 -0.58 -10.93 -14.61
CA GLY A 104 -0.05 -9.90 -13.73
C GLY A 104 -0.06 -10.34 -12.27
N GLY A 105 0.54 -9.54 -11.38
CA GLY A 105 0.58 -9.85 -9.95
C GLY A 105 1.30 -11.18 -9.71
N SER A 106 0.78 -12.00 -8.80
CA SER A 106 1.43 -13.27 -8.44
C SER A 106 1.33 -14.37 -9.50
N GLY A 107 0.62 -14.14 -10.62
CA GLY A 107 0.60 -15.08 -11.75
C GLY A 107 1.98 -15.22 -12.41
N LEU A 108 2.73 -14.13 -12.46
CA LEU A 108 4.07 -14.07 -13.06
C LEU A 108 5.12 -14.87 -12.30
N LEU A 109 4.87 -15.23 -11.03
CA LEU A 109 5.82 -15.99 -10.23
C LEU A 109 6.05 -17.43 -10.74
N ARG A 110 5.21 -17.91 -11.68
CA ARG A 110 5.40 -19.20 -12.36
C ARG A 110 6.18 -19.09 -13.68
N ASP A 111 6.50 -17.87 -14.11
CA ASP A 111 7.20 -17.58 -15.36
C ASP A 111 8.29 -16.53 -15.12
N LEU A 112 9.34 -16.94 -14.39
CA LEU A 112 10.49 -16.08 -14.10
C LEU A 112 11.22 -15.57 -15.36
N PRO A 113 11.34 -16.33 -16.48
CA PRO A 113 11.88 -15.79 -17.72
C PRO A 113 11.11 -14.57 -18.24
N LEU A 114 9.77 -14.57 -18.17
CA LEU A 114 8.99 -13.39 -18.52
C LEU A 114 9.22 -12.23 -17.53
N VAL A 115 9.35 -12.54 -16.23
CA VAL A 115 9.70 -11.52 -15.23
C VAL A 115 11.04 -10.87 -15.52
N GLU A 116 12.05 -11.65 -15.89
CA GLU A 116 13.39 -11.16 -16.28
C GLU A 116 13.30 -10.18 -17.45
N ASP A 117 12.54 -10.52 -18.49
CA ASP A 117 12.35 -9.67 -19.66
C ASP A 117 11.64 -8.35 -19.29
N ILE A 118 10.60 -8.42 -18.46
CA ILE A 118 9.91 -7.23 -17.93
C ILE A 118 10.88 -6.33 -17.16
N LEU A 119 11.62 -6.89 -16.19
CA LEU A 119 12.52 -6.11 -15.34
C LEU A 119 13.65 -5.49 -16.14
N THR A 120 14.29 -6.26 -17.03
CA THR A 120 15.36 -5.78 -17.89
C THR A 120 14.88 -4.67 -18.82
N THR A 121 13.70 -4.85 -19.43
CA THR A 121 13.14 -3.88 -20.38
C THR A 121 12.71 -2.59 -19.67
N VAL A 122 12.11 -2.67 -18.49
CA VAL A 122 11.75 -1.50 -17.68
C VAL A 122 13.00 -0.78 -17.15
N ARG A 123 14.01 -1.51 -16.65
CA ARG A 123 15.23 -0.88 -16.14
C ARG A 123 15.94 -0.05 -17.19
N LYS A 124 15.96 -0.49 -18.46
CA LYS A 124 16.50 0.26 -19.61
C LYS A 124 15.68 1.52 -19.95
N ALA A 125 14.43 1.58 -19.54
CA ALA A 125 13.49 2.62 -19.92
C ALA A 125 13.47 3.84 -18.98
N ILE A 126 13.85 3.65 -17.72
CA ILE A 126 13.79 4.67 -16.66
C ILE A 126 15.13 4.83 -15.95
N SER A 127 15.35 5.97 -15.29
CA SER A 127 16.52 6.29 -14.47
C SER A 127 16.21 6.43 -12.97
N ILE A 128 14.95 6.62 -12.58
CA ILE A 128 14.55 6.66 -11.16
C ILE A 128 14.76 5.31 -10.47
N PRO A 129 14.86 5.29 -9.13
CA PRO A 129 14.87 4.06 -8.35
C PRO A 129 13.78 3.07 -8.76
N PHE A 130 14.15 1.80 -8.87
CA PHE A 130 13.27 0.74 -9.35
C PHE A 130 13.25 -0.46 -8.39
N THR A 131 12.05 -0.84 -7.97
CA THR A 131 11.81 -1.91 -7.01
C THR A 131 10.73 -2.88 -7.50
N CYS A 132 10.57 -4.00 -6.80
CA CYS A 132 9.38 -4.83 -6.98
C CYS A 132 8.86 -5.41 -5.67
N LYS A 133 7.57 -5.70 -5.64
CA LYS A 133 6.90 -6.36 -4.52
C LYS A 133 6.30 -7.69 -4.93
N PHE A 134 6.66 -8.76 -4.24
CA PHE A 134 6.22 -10.13 -4.56
C PHE A 134 5.79 -10.96 -3.35
N ARG A 135 5.30 -12.17 -3.65
CA ARG A 135 4.93 -13.22 -2.70
C ARG A 135 5.93 -14.36 -2.70
N ALA A 136 5.86 -15.25 -1.72
CA ALA A 136 6.84 -16.33 -1.62
C ALA A 136 6.87 -17.30 -2.83
N GLY A 137 5.74 -17.39 -3.54
CA GLY A 137 5.55 -18.27 -4.68
C GLY A 137 4.06 -18.49 -4.95
N TRP A 138 3.73 -19.47 -5.79
CA TRP A 138 2.34 -19.78 -6.11
C TRP A 138 1.66 -20.54 -4.95
N ASN A 139 2.27 -21.64 -4.51
CA ASN A 139 1.89 -22.47 -3.37
C ASN A 139 3.15 -22.94 -2.63
N ASP A 140 3.01 -23.80 -1.62
CA ASP A 140 4.15 -24.25 -0.80
C ASP A 140 5.07 -25.26 -1.55
N GLN A 141 4.65 -25.78 -2.70
CA GLN A 141 5.44 -26.63 -3.59
C GLN A 141 6.19 -25.83 -4.68
N GLU A 142 5.73 -24.62 -4.97
CA GLU A 142 6.23 -23.73 -6.02
C GLU A 142 6.73 -22.41 -5.40
N LEU A 143 7.64 -22.52 -4.43
CA LEU A 143 8.32 -21.38 -3.81
C LEU A 143 9.44 -20.87 -4.73
N VAL A 144 9.44 -19.56 -4.99
CA VAL A 144 10.42 -18.91 -5.89
C VAL A 144 11.05 -17.66 -5.28
N MET A 145 10.74 -17.31 -4.04
CA MET A 145 11.15 -16.04 -3.43
C MET A 145 12.65 -15.75 -3.48
N VAL A 146 13.49 -16.76 -3.26
CA VAL A 146 14.96 -16.60 -3.31
C VAL A 146 15.42 -16.40 -4.76
N GLN A 147 14.87 -17.15 -5.70
CA GLN A 147 15.19 -17.01 -7.14
C GLN A 147 14.74 -15.64 -7.66
N MET A 148 13.53 -15.22 -7.28
CA MET A 148 12.96 -13.91 -7.63
C MET A 148 13.78 -12.75 -7.06
N ALA A 149 14.24 -12.86 -5.81
CA ALA A 149 15.09 -11.83 -5.20
C ALA A 149 16.42 -11.67 -5.95
N LYS A 150 17.10 -12.78 -6.26
CA LYS A 150 18.35 -12.77 -7.03
C LYS A 150 18.14 -12.22 -8.43
N LEU A 151 17.07 -12.65 -9.11
CA LEU A 151 16.72 -12.16 -10.43
C LEU A 151 16.51 -10.64 -10.43
N ALA A 152 15.81 -10.10 -9.42
CA ALA A 152 15.63 -8.67 -9.27
C ALA A 152 16.96 -7.93 -9.09
N GLU A 153 17.86 -8.45 -8.24
CA GLU A 153 19.21 -7.91 -8.06
C GLU A 153 20.03 -7.93 -9.36
N ASP A 154 20.04 -9.06 -10.08
CA ASP A 154 20.75 -9.22 -11.36
C ASP A 154 20.21 -8.28 -12.44
N CYS A 155 18.90 -7.98 -12.42
CA CYS A 155 18.26 -6.99 -13.29
C CYS A 155 18.52 -5.53 -12.87
N GLY A 156 19.27 -5.29 -11.78
CA GLY A 156 19.63 -3.95 -11.31
C GLY A 156 18.52 -3.21 -10.54
N LEU A 157 17.59 -3.94 -9.91
CA LEU A 157 16.65 -3.33 -8.97
C LEU A 157 17.39 -2.91 -7.69
N GLN A 158 16.88 -1.86 -7.04
CA GLN A 158 17.54 -1.26 -5.88
C GLN A 158 16.93 -1.70 -4.54
N ALA A 159 15.78 -2.36 -4.56
CA ALA A 159 15.20 -3.04 -3.39
C ALA A 159 14.09 -4.01 -3.82
N VAL A 160 13.76 -4.94 -2.94
CA VAL A 160 12.59 -5.82 -3.09
C VAL A 160 11.74 -5.84 -1.83
N ALA A 161 10.42 -5.96 -1.98
CA ALA A 161 9.50 -6.15 -0.87
C ALA A 161 8.85 -7.53 -0.92
N LEU A 162 9.03 -8.33 0.14
CA LEU A 162 8.53 -9.71 0.19
C LEU A 162 7.40 -9.85 1.21
N HIS A 163 6.22 -10.26 0.72
CA HIS A 163 5.19 -10.84 1.56
C HIS A 163 5.38 -12.37 1.59
N PRO A 164 5.69 -13.02 2.73
CA PRO A 164 6.17 -14.40 2.74
C PRO A 164 5.09 -15.47 2.60
N ARG A 165 3.81 -15.08 2.56
CA ARG A 165 2.76 -16.02 2.11
C ARG A 165 2.83 -16.26 0.61
N THR A 166 2.39 -17.44 0.20
CA THR A 166 2.18 -17.81 -1.21
C THR A 166 0.93 -17.13 -1.77
N ARG A 167 0.72 -17.24 -3.09
CA ARG A 167 -0.51 -16.77 -3.74
C ARG A 167 -1.73 -17.47 -3.15
N GLU A 168 -1.70 -18.80 -3.02
CA GLU A 168 -2.84 -19.61 -2.58
C GLU A 168 -3.22 -19.36 -1.11
N GLN A 169 -2.23 -19.12 -0.25
CA GLN A 169 -2.48 -18.73 1.13
C GLN A 169 -3.23 -17.40 1.21
N GLY A 170 -3.04 -16.48 0.25
CA GLY A 170 -3.68 -15.16 0.28
C GLY A 170 -3.37 -14.42 1.58
N TYR A 171 -4.35 -14.33 2.49
CA TYR A 171 -4.19 -13.74 3.83
C TYR A 171 -4.51 -14.72 4.97
N SER A 172 -4.69 -16.01 4.68
CA SER A 172 -4.90 -17.05 5.69
C SER A 172 -3.60 -17.47 6.36
N GLY A 173 -3.71 -18.21 7.47
CA GLY A 173 -2.55 -18.68 8.24
C GLY A 173 -1.67 -17.55 8.76
N LYS A 174 -0.42 -17.87 9.09
CA LYS A 174 0.59 -16.91 9.55
C LYS A 174 1.63 -16.65 8.46
N ALA A 175 2.13 -15.43 8.38
CA ALA A 175 3.27 -15.07 7.54
C ALA A 175 4.53 -15.79 8.04
N ASP A 176 5.10 -16.67 7.23
CA ASP A 176 6.34 -17.39 7.56
C ASP A 176 7.57 -16.51 7.31
N TRP A 177 7.98 -15.75 8.33
CA TRP A 177 9.08 -14.78 8.23
C TRP A 177 10.45 -15.40 7.93
N SER A 178 10.63 -16.72 8.14
CA SER A 178 11.87 -17.41 7.75
C SER A 178 12.16 -17.29 6.23
N ARG A 179 11.11 -17.12 5.42
CA ARG A 179 11.22 -16.89 3.97
C ARG A 179 11.78 -15.51 3.64
N ILE A 180 11.52 -14.50 4.48
CA ILE A 180 12.13 -13.17 4.37
C ILE A 180 13.61 -13.28 4.72
N ALA A 181 13.96 -13.98 5.81
CA ALA A 181 15.34 -14.22 6.19
C ALA A 181 16.15 -14.90 5.08
N ALA A 182 15.56 -15.94 4.46
CA ALA A 182 16.18 -16.65 3.34
C ALA A 182 16.40 -15.75 2.11
N ALA A 183 15.43 -14.89 1.77
CA ALA A 183 15.59 -13.93 0.69
C ALA A 183 16.66 -12.87 1.01
N LYS A 184 16.65 -12.32 2.23
CA LYS A 184 17.63 -11.33 2.68
C LYS A 184 19.05 -11.87 2.69
N ALA A 185 19.25 -13.12 3.10
CA ALA A 185 20.56 -13.76 3.09
C ALA A 185 21.10 -14.02 1.67
N ALA A 186 20.22 -14.03 0.66
CA ALA A 186 20.56 -14.42 -0.71
C ALA A 186 20.97 -13.25 -1.62
N VAL A 187 20.71 -12.01 -1.22
CA VAL A 187 20.95 -10.79 -2.02
C VAL A 187 21.61 -9.70 -1.19
N LYS A 188 22.26 -8.75 -1.86
CA LYS A 188 22.89 -7.58 -1.22
C LYS A 188 21.97 -6.36 -1.24
N ILE A 189 21.09 -6.26 -2.23
CA ILE A 189 20.09 -5.19 -2.27
C ILE A 189 19.17 -5.22 -1.03
N PRO A 190 18.65 -4.07 -0.60
CA PRO A 190 17.66 -3.99 0.47
C PRO A 190 16.45 -4.92 0.27
N VAL A 191 16.08 -5.65 1.31
CA VAL A 191 14.86 -6.45 1.40
C VAL A 191 13.93 -5.83 2.43
N ILE A 192 12.72 -5.49 1.98
CA ILE A 192 11.66 -4.91 2.80
C ILE A 192 10.73 -6.04 3.25
N GLY A 193 10.71 -6.31 4.55
CA GLY A 193 9.84 -7.31 5.16
C GLY A 193 8.38 -6.84 5.18
N ASN A 194 7.44 -7.76 4.93
CA ASN A 194 6.01 -7.45 4.94
C ASN A 194 5.18 -8.63 5.45
N GLY A 195 4.05 -8.34 6.10
CA GLY A 195 3.06 -9.33 6.49
C GLY A 195 3.00 -9.54 8.00
N ASP A 196 1.80 -9.45 8.55
CA ASP A 196 1.47 -9.67 9.97
C ASP A 196 2.19 -8.74 10.96
N ILE A 197 2.44 -7.51 10.55
CA ILE A 197 2.86 -6.42 11.43
C ILE A 197 1.62 -5.73 12.00
N ILE A 198 1.30 -5.98 13.26
CA ILE A 198 0.11 -5.45 13.94
C ILE A 198 0.52 -4.40 14.99
N THR A 199 1.66 -4.58 15.64
CA THR A 199 2.21 -3.64 16.63
C THR A 199 3.62 -3.17 16.29
N PRO A 200 4.13 -2.10 16.93
CA PRO A 200 5.54 -1.70 16.82
C PRO A 200 6.53 -2.83 17.16
N GLU A 201 6.23 -3.66 18.15
CA GLU A 201 7.05 -4.82 18.52
C GLU A 201 7.12 -5.85 17.40
N ASP A 202 6.04 -6.06 16.64
CA ASP A 202 6.07 -6.95 15.48
C ASP A 202 7.07 -6.46 14.43
N ALA A 203 7.14 -5.15 14.19
CA ALA A 203 8.08 -4.58 13.23
C ALA A 203 9.53 -4.75 13.69
N VAL A 204 9.81 -4.48 14.98
CA VAL A 204 11.15 -4.70 15.56
C VAL A 204 11.53 -6.18 15.51
N ARG A 205 10.60 -7.08 15.87
CA ARG A 205 10.81 -8.52 15.83
C ARG A 205 11.05 -9.02 14.40
N MET A 206 10.33 -8.51 13.40
CA MET A 206 10.56 -8.86 11.99
C MET A 206 11.99 -8.51 11.57
N VAL A 207 12.49 -7.32 11.91
CA VAL A 207 13.87 -6.93 11.61
C VAL A 207 14.87 -7.84 12.33
N GLN A 208 14.65 -8.13 13.62
CA GLN A 208 15.53 -8.99 14.41
C GLN A 208 15.59 -10.44 13.89
N GLU A 209 14.44 -11.03 13.54
CA GLU A 209 14.36 -12.42 13.10
C GLU A 209 14.83 -12.63 11.65
N THR A 210 14.67 -11.62 10.80
CA THR A 210 14.88 -11.78 9.36
C THR A 210 16.08 -11.01 8.81
N GLY A 211 16.58 -10.02 9.54
CA GLY A 211 17.61 -9.10 9.07
C GLY A 211 17.16 -8.19 7.93
N CYS A 212 15.85 -8.08 7.65
CA CYS A 212 15.34 -7.19 6.61
C CYS A 212 15.66 -5.71 6.91
N ASP A 213 15.87 -4.91 5.87
CA ASP A 213 16.39 -3.53 6.01
C ASP A 213 15.29 -2.51 6.29
N ALA A 214 14.03 -2.87 6.02
CA ALA A 214 12.86 -2.05 6.31
C ALA A 214 11.61 -2.92 6.47
N VAL A 215 10.55 -2.34 7.02
CA VAL A 215 9.25 -3.01 7.21
C VAL A 215 8.15 -2.26 6.47
N MET A 216 7.31 -3.00 5.76
CA MET A 216 6.13 -2.48 5.08
C MET A 216 4.86 -2.89 5.84
N VAL A 217 4.07 -1.90 6.25
CA VAL A 217 2.80 -2.09 6.94
C VAL A 217 1.63 -1.85 5.97
N GLY A 218 0.67 -2.77 5.96
CA GLY A 218 -0.49 -2.73 5.06
C GLY A 218 -1.80 -2.56 5.83
N ARG A 219 -2.52 -3.67 6.03
CA ARG A 219 -3.86 -3.70 6.64
C ARG A 219 -3.94 -2.95 7.97
N THR A 220 -2.94 -3.10 8.82
CA THR A 220 -2.86 -2.45 10.13
C THR A 220 -2.90 -0.93 10.01
N ALA A 221 -2.28 -0.33 9.00
CA ALA A 221 -2.32 1.14 8.82
C ALA A 221 -3.74 1.66 8.54
N ALA A 222 -4.66 0.84 8.02
CA ALA A 222 -6.05 1.23 7.80
C ALA A 222 -6.85 1.23 9.11
N SER A 223 -6.62 0.27 10.01
CA SER A 223 -7.31 0.14 11.30
C SER A 223 -6.62 0.88 12.44
N ASN A 224 -5.32 1.10 12.34
CA ASN A 224 -4.47 1.87 13.24
C ASN A 224 -3.58 2.81 12.40
N PRO A 225 -4.10 3.98 11.99
CA PRO A 225 -3.33 4.96 11.22
C PRO A 225 -2.08 5.49 11.94
N TRP A 226 -2.04 5.42 13.27
CA TRP A 226 -0.91 5.88 14.10
C TRP A 226 0.27 4.91 14.14
N ILE A 227 0.15 3.70 13.57
CA ILE A 227 1.16 2.64 13.66
C ILE A 227 2.58 3.10 13.29
N PHE A 228 2.72 4.02 12.34
CA PHE A 228 4.02 4.54 11.93
C PHE A 228 4.63 5.51 12.95
N ARG A 229 3.81 6.39 13.55
CA ARG A 229 4.22 7.26 14.66
C ARG A 229 4.57 6.43 15.89
N GLN A 230 3.73 5.44 16.22
CA GLN A 230 3.95 4.52 17.32
C GLN A 230 5.24 3.72 17.14
N LEU A 231 5.55 3.29 15.91
CA LEU A 231 6.83 2.66 15.61
C LEU A 231 8.01 3.61 15.87
N ALA A 232 7.93 4.87 15.44
CA ALA A 232 8.97 5.85 15.72
C ALA A 232 9.16 6.07 17.23
N GLN A 233 8.08 6.24 18.00
CA GLN A 233 8.11 6.38 19.46
C GLN A 233 8.72 5.15 20.15
N TYR A 234 8.34 3.95 19.71
CA TYR A 234 8.84 2.70 20.28
C TYR A 234 10.33 2.51 20.02
N LEU A 235 10.81 2.87 18.82
CA LEU A 235 12.23 2.81 18.48
C LEU A 235 13.06 3.81 19.31
N GLU A 236 12.47 4.98 19.65
CA GLU A 236 13.16 6.02 20.42
C GLU A 236 13.15 5.73 21.94
N THR A 237 12.02 5.26 22.48
CA THR A 237 11.78 5.23 23.93
C THR A 237 11.53 3.84 24.50
N GLY A 238 11.27 2.84 23.66
CA GLY A 238 10.80 1.52 24.09
C GLY A 238 9.31 1.49 24.50
N SER A 239 8.57 2.57 24.28
CA SER A 239 7.13 2.67 24.54
C SER A 239 6.45 3.54 23.48
N TYR A 240 5.12 3.49 23.39
CA TYR A 240 4.36 4.32 22.47
C TYR A 240 2.96 4.61 23.03
N ASP A 241 2.38 5.72 22.57
CA ASP A 241 1.07 6.15 23.06
C ASP A 241 -0.05 5.37 22.35
N GLU A 242 -1.05 4.95 23.12
CA GLU A 242 -2.31 4.44 22.58
C GLU A 242 -3.26 5.62 22.31
N PRO A 243 -3.97 5.64 21.17
CA PRO A 243 -4.85 6.75 20.82
C PRO A 243 -6.04 6.81 21.79
N SER A 244 -6.18 7.97 22.42
CA SER A 244 -7.31 8.29 23.29
C SER A 244 -8.64 8.36 22.51
N HIS A 245 -9.76 8.47 23.24
CA HIS A 245 -11.06 8.74 22.60
C HIS A 245 -11.03 10.05 21.79
N GLN A 246 -10.36 11.08 22.32
CA GLN A 246 -10.20 12.37 21.64
C GLN A 246 -9.35 12.24 20.37
N ASP A 247 -8.23 11.51 20.41
CA ASP A 247 -7.41 11.26 19.22
C ASP A 247 -8.21 10.57 18.11
N ARG A 248 -9.07 9.62 18.48
CA ARG A 248 -9.93 8.89 17.52
C ARG A 248 -10.97 9.81 16.89
N TYR A 249 -11.60 10.68 17.68
CA TYR A 249 -12.52 11.70 17.17
C TYR A 249 -11.80 12.63 16.18
N ASP A 250 -10.69 13.23 16.60
CA ASP A 250 -9.93 14.19 15.79
C ASP A 250 -9.43 13.55 14.49
N MET A 251 -8.99 12.29 14.56
CA MET A 251 -8.58 11.50 13.41
C MET A 251 -9.74 11.25 12.43
N MET A 252 -10.89 10.80 12.91
CA MET A 252 -12.07 10.56 12.07
C MET A 252 -12.54 11.85 11.41
N ARG A 253 -12.64 12.94 12.18
CA ARG A 253 -13.01 14.26 11.68
C ARG A 253 -12.03 14.76 10.64
N LEU A 254 -10.72 14.68 10.90
CA LEU A 254 -9.69 15.11 9.97
C LEU A 254 -9.83 14.37 8.63
N TYR A 255 -9.86 13.03 8.67
CA TYR A 255 -9.93 12.23 7.45
C TYR A 255 -11.23 12.46 6.67
N TYR A 256 -12.37 12.56 7.35
CA TYR A 256 -13.66 12.79 6.71
C TYR A 256 -13.78 14.17 6.09
N ASN A 257 -13.25 15.22 6.73
CA ASN A 257 -13.17 16.55 6.11
C ASN A 257 -12.26 16.52 4.88
N MET A 258 -11.10 15.84 4.94
CA MET A 258 -10.23 15.69 3.77
C MET A 258 -10.93 14.98 2.59
N LEU A 259 -11.82 14.02 2.86
CA LEU A 259 -12.64 13.38 1.82
C LEU A 259 -13.68 14.32 1.21
N ILE A 260 -14.32 15.16 2.03
CA ILE A 260 -15.32 16.15 1.59
C ILE A 260 -14.65 17.25 0.75
N ASP A 261 -13.52 17.79 1.22
CA ASP A 261 -12.79 18.89 0.57
C ASP A 261 -12.28 18.53 -0.83
N ARG A 262 -12.03 17.24 -1.08
CA ARG A 262 -11.59 16.75 -2.39
C ARG A 262 -12.67 16.87 -3.47
N LEU A 263 -13.94 17.08 -3.10
CA LEU A 263 -15.07 17.24 -4.01
C LEU A 263 -15.18 16.11 -5.06
N GLU A 264 -14.73 14.90 -4.71
CA GLU A 264 -14.91 13.71 -5.55
C GLU A 264 -16.26 13.03 -5.25
N ASP A 265 -16.90 12.48 -6.28
CA ASP A 265 -18.24 11.84 -6.22
C ASP A 265 -18.33 10.63 -5.25
N ASP A 266 -17.22 10.19 -4.62
CA ASP A 266 -17.14 8.97 -3.80
C ASP A 266 -16.84 9.25 -2.30
N ALA A 267 -16.90 10.50 -1.84
CA ALA A 267 -16.65 10.83 -0.41
C ALA A 267 -17.53 9.99 0.54
N LEU A 268 -18.84 9.88 0.23
CA LEU A 268 -19.79 9.09 1.01
C LEU A 268 -19.40 7.60 1.08
N GLY A 269 -19.03 7.01 -0.06
CA GLY A 269 -18.63 5.60 -0.15
C GLY A 269 -17.37 5.32 0.66
N LYS A 270 -16.38 6.22 0.56
CA LYS A 270 -15.13 6.16 1.33
C LYS A 270 -15.36 6.31 2.82
N MET A 271 -16.17 7.27 3.26
CA MET A 271 -16.48 7.44 4.68
C MET A 271 -17.14 6.18 5.26
N LYS A 272 -18.06 5.55 4.53
CA LYS A 272 -18.67 4.26 4.93
C LYS A 272 -17.66 3.11 4.97
N GLN A 273 -16.78 3.04 3.99
CA GLN A 273 -15.70 2.05 3.96
C GLN A 273 -14.80 2.17 5.20
N PHE A 274 -14.32 3.37 5.49
CA PHE A 274 -13.37 3.62 6.57
C PHE A 274 -14.02 3.59 7.96
N ALA A 275 -15.32 3.84 8.09
CA ALA A 275 -16.05 3.65 9.34
C ALA A 275 -15.91 2.22 9.90
N THR A 276 -15.75 1.22 9.03
CA THR A 276 -15.47 -0.17 9.46
C THR A 276 -14.14 -0.30 10.18
N TYR A 277 -13.12 0.42 9.71
CA TYR A 277 -11.79 0.39 10.32
C TYR A 277 -11.71 1.27 11.57
N PHE A 278 -12.22 2.50 11.50
CA PHE A 278 -11.99 3.52 12.53
C PHE A 278 -12.80 3.31 13.80
N THR A 279 -13.95 2.66 13.72
CA THR A 279 -14.79 2.39 14.89
C THR A 279 -14.55 0.99 15.49
N HIS A 280 -13.60 0.23 14.93
CA HIS A 280 -13.24 -1.08 15.47
C HIS A 280 -12.58 -0.90 16.85
N GLY A 281 -13.02 -1.70 17.83
CA GLY A 281 -12.51 -1.62 19.20
C GLY A 281 -13.00 -0.42 20.03
N ILE A 282 -13.86 0.46 19.48
CA ILE A 282 -14.48 1.56 20.22
C ILE A 282 -15.80 1.07 20.85
N ARG A 283 -16.01 1.33 22.15
CA ARG A 283 -17.29 1.05 22.83
C ARG A 283 -18.42 1.76 22.10
N GLY A 284 -19.52 1.06 21.78
CA GLY A 284 -20.62 1.66 21.01
C GLY A 284 -20.32 1.89 19.51
N GLY A 285 -19.07 1.70 19.06
CA GLY A 285 -18.67 1.94 17.67
C GLY A 285 -19.44 1.10 16.64
N ALA A 286 -19.97 -0.07 17.03
CA ALA A 286 -20.84 -0.87 16.16
C ALA A 286 -22.16 -0.17 15.82
N ALA A 287 -22.78 0.50 16.80
CA ALA A 287 -23.99 1.28 16.56
C ALA A 287 -23.69 2.49 15.67
N LEU A 288 -22.60 3.21 15.94
CA LEU A 288 -22.13 4.31 15.09
C LEU A 288 -21.95 3.86 13.63
N ARG A 289 -21.29 2.72 13.37
CA ARG A 289 -21.14 2.22 12.00
C ARG A 289 -22.47 2.01 11.31
N VAL A 290 -23.45 1.40 11.99
CA VAL A 290 -24.77 1.14 11.41
C VAL A 290 -25.42 2.47 10.99
N SER A 291 -25.37 3.48 11.86
CA SER A 291 -25.87 4.82 11.54
C SER A 291 -25.16 5.43 10.33
N ILE A 292 -23.81 5.36 10.30
CA ILE A 292 -23.00 5.85 9.17
C ILE A 292 -23.35 5.12 7.86
N TYR A 293 -23.60 3.82 7.90
CA TYR A 293 -23.98 3.05 6.71
C TYR A 293 -25.32 3.51 6.12
N HIS A 294 -26.27 3.93 6.96
CA HIS A 294 -27.59 4.41 6.55
C HIS A 294 -27.60 5.89 6.13
N ALA A 295 -26.63 6.68 6.59
CA ALA A 295 -26.50 8.09 6.20
C ALA A 295 -26.40 8.25 4.67
N LYS A 296 -27.01 9.31 4.14
CA LYS A 296 -27.07 9.59 2.70
C LYS A 296 -26.24 10.80 2.29
N ASP A 297 -25.73 11.56 3.26
CA ASP A 297 -24.93 12.73 3.04
C ASP A 297 -23.62 12.68 3.85
N PRO A 298 -22.48 13.11 3.30
CA PRO A 298 -21.23 13.20 4.06
C PRO A 298 -21.30 14.07 5.32
N ARG A 299 -22.09 15.15 5.32
CA ARG A 299 -22.22 16.01 6.50
C ARG A 299 -23.03 15.34 7.60
N GLU A 300 -24.07 14.59 7.23
CA GLU A 300 -24.82 13.74 8.18
C GLU A 300 -23.88 12.74 8.90
N ILE A 301 -22.89 12.18 8.20
CA ILE A 301 -21.90 11.31 8.84
C ILE A 301 -21.02 12.07 9.83
N LEU A 302 -20.60 13.30 9.52
CA LEU A 302 -19.84 14.13 10.46
C LEU A 302 -20.66 14.42 11.73
N ASP A 303 -21.93 14.81 11.57
CA ASP A 303 -22.82 15.07 12.71
C ASP A 303 -22.99 13.82 13.60
N LEU A 304 -23.09 12.62 13.00
CA LEU A 304 -23.14 11.35 13.72
C LEU A 304 -21.85 11.07 14.51
N VAL A 305 -20.69 11.38 13.92
CA VAL A 305 -19.39 11.26 14.61
C VAL A 305 -19.32 12.23 15.78
N ASP A 306 -19.69 13.49 15.56
CA ASP A 306 -19.69 14.53 16.60
C ASP A 306 -20.59 14.16 17.78
N GLY A 307 -21.82 13.75 17.51
CA GLY A 307 -22.77 13.34 18.54
C GLY A 307 -22.26 12.14 19.35
N PHE A 308 -21.72 11.14 18.67
CA PHE A 308 -21.19 9.93 19.32
C PHE A 308 -20.06 10.24 20.29
N PHE A 309 -19.08 11.06 19.90
CA PHE A 309 -17.95 11.39 20.77
C PHE A 309 -18.30 12.43 21.85
N ALA A 310 -19.31 13.28 21.63
CA ALA A 310 -19.81 14.21 22.65
C ALA A 310 -20.58 13.49 23.78
N GLU A 311 -21.40 12.49 23.46
CA GLU A 311 -22.14 11.69 24.45
C GLU A 311 -21.20 10.83 25.29
N ASP A 312 -20.19 10.21 24.68
CA ASP A 312 -19.17 9.44 25.39
C ASP A 312 -18.36 10.32 26.35
N ALA A 313 -18.02 11.56 25.95
CA ALA A 313 -17.33 12.51 26.82
C ALA A 313 -18.18 12.96 28.03
N ALA A 314 -19.50 12.97 27.89
CA ALA A 314 -20.43 13.27 28.99
C ALA A 314 -20.68 12.07 29.92
N ALA A 315 -20.37 10.86 29.48
CA ALA A 315 -20.57 9.61 30.22
C ALA A 315 -19.30 9.09 30.93
N ALA A 316 -18.13 9.66 30.63
CA ALA A 316 -16.82 9.37 31.24
C ALA A 316 -16.52 10.29 32.44
#